data_AF-A0A4P6P1E0-F1
#
_entry.id   AF-A0A4P6P1E0-F1
#
_cell.length_a   1.000
_cell.length_b   1.000
_cell.length_c   1.000
_cell.angle_alpha   90.00
_cell.angle_beta   90.00
_cell.angle_gamma   90.00
#
_symmetry.space_group_name_H-M   'P 1'
#
loop_
_entity.id
_entity.type
_entity.pdbx_description
1 polymer ?
#
loop_
_entity_poly.entity_id
_entity_poly.type
_entity_poly.pdbx_seq_one_letter_code
_entity_poly.pdbx_strand_id
1 'polypeptide(L)'
;MDFVTVNNQSIASPDAEPTTEPNELSFKQCLISSVWSQSRLVASLLDQSGIPYHRVIEPKALELFIILINTELSTAYLLNHFNTSSLNALNDNLLQVQSNVISSLDMLVVEAFSYQDKNRKKTPVIKRLLGQHHRWKHCAKSRFERVICTVLEKNFIKLNY
;
A
#
# COMPACT_ATOMS: atom_id res chain seq x y z
N MET A 1 -7.78 4.88 -79.54
CA MET A 1 -8.66 4.72 -78.36
C MET A 1 -9.28 3.36 -78.49
N ASP A 2 -9.00 2.46 -77.56
CA ASP A 2 -9.96 1.51 -76.99
C ASP A 2 -9.27 0.77 -75.83
N PHE A 3 -10.00 0.68 -74.72
CA PHE A 3 -9.54 0.29 -73.39
C PHE A 3 -9.36 -1.22 -73.28
N VAL A 4 -8.22 -1.64 -72.74
CA VAL A 4 -7.97 -3.02 -72.30
C VAL A 4 -8.39 -3.14 -70.84
N THR A 5 -9.46 -3.89 -70.55
CA THR A 5 -9.85 -4.25 -69.19
C THR A 5 -9.36 -5.68 -68.90
N VAL A 6 -8.40 -5.80 -67.97
CA VAL A 6 -7.88 -7.08 -67.48
C VAL A 6 -8.71 -7.50 -66.26
N ASN A 7 -9.45 -8.60 -66.40
CA ASN A 7 -10.12 -9.27 -65.27
C ASN A 7 -9.07 -10.06 -64.47
N ASN A 8 -8.56 -9.49 -63.39
CA ASN A 8 -7.85 -10.24 -62.36
C ASN A 8 -8.87 -10.82 -61.37
N GLN A 9 -9.16 -12.12 -61.50
CA GLN A 9 -9.74 -12.90 -60.41
C GLN A 9 -8.71 -13.03 -59.29
N SER A 10 -8.80 -12.16 -58.28
CA SER A 10 -8.08 -12.33 -57.03
C SER A 10 -8.87 -13.28 -56.14
N ILE A 11 -8.25 -14.43 -55.84
CA ILE A 11 -8.73 -15.44 -54.91
C ILE A 11 -8.90 -14.77 -53.53
N ALA A 12 -10.13 -14.70 -53.04
CA ALA A 12 -10.41 -14.31 -51.68
C ALA A 12 -9.91 -15.41 -50.74
N SER A 13 -8.97 -15.07 -49.86
CA SER A 13 -8.67 -15.88 -48.67
C SER A 13 -9.71 -15.50 -47.60
N PRO A 14 -10.56 -16.43 -47.12
CA PRO A 14 -11.18 -16.26 -45.82
C PRO A 14 -10.13 -16.57 -44.75
N ASP A 15 -10.28 -15.99 -43.56
CA ASP A 15 -9.40 -16.16 -42.39
C ASP A 15 -8.28 -15.12 -42.28
N ALA A 16 -8.67 -13.87 -42.05
CA ALA A 16 -7.91 -13.01 -41.15
C ALA A 16 -8.71 -12.90 -39.84
N GLU A 17 -8.28 -13.64 -38.82
CA GLU A 17 -8.78 -13.50 -37.45
C GLU A 17 -8.58 -12.06 -36.96
N PRO A 18 -9.51 -11.50 -36.16
CA PRO A 18 -9.33 -10.19 -35.56
C PRO A 18 -8.23 -10.27 -34.49
N THR A 19 -7.11 -9.58 -34.74
CA THR A 19 -5.97 -9.42 -33.84
C THR A 19 -6.40 -8.92 -32.45
N THR A 20 -5.98 -9.67 -31.44
CA THR A 20 -6.33 -9.63 -30.01
C THR A 20 -5.73 -8.42 -29.25
N GLU A 21 -5.48 -7.29 -29.90
CA GLU A 21 -4.64 -6.20 -29.36
C GLU A 21 -5.30 -5.13 -28.47
N PRO A 22 -6.61 -4.78 -28.57
CA PRO A 22 -7.15 -3.66 -27.79
C PRO A 22 -7.30 -3.98 -26.29
N ASN A 23 -7.43 -5.26 -25.92
CA ASN A 23 -7.67 -5.66 -24.53
C ASN A 23 -6.40 -5.65 -23.68
N GLU A 24 -5.25 -6.02 -24.23
CA GLU A 24 -3.98 -6.08 -23.46
C GLU A 24 -3.42 -4.69 -23.16
N LEU A 25 -3.51 -3.76 -24.12
CA LEU A 25 -3.05 -2.38 -23.91
C LEU A 25 -3.88 -1.67 -22.84
N SER A 26 -5.21 -1.86 -22.87
CA SER A 26 -6.10 -1.28 -21.85
C SER A 26 -5.87 -1.91 -20.47
N PHE A 27 -5.64 -3.23 -20.41
CA PHE A 27 -5.29 -3.91 -19.16
C PHE A 27 -3.99 -3.38 -18.57
N LYS A 28 -2.93 -3.25 -19.38
CA LYS A 28 -1.63 -2.74 -18.92
C LYS A 28 -1.74 -1.31 -18.41
N GLN A 29 -2.48 -0.45 -19.10
CA GLN A 29 -2.72 0.93 -18.64
C GLN A 29 -3.49 0.97 -17.31
N CYS A 30 -4.55 0.16 -17.18
CA CYS A 30 -5.28 0.03 -15.91
C CYS A 30 -4.37 -0.45 -14.77
N LEU A 31 -3.51 -1.43 -15.04
CA LEU A 31 -2.54 -1.94 -14.08
C LEU A 31 -1.53 -0.85 -13.66
N ILE A 32 -0.95 -0.12 -14.61
CA ILE A 32 -0.05 1.01 -14.32
C ILE A 32 -0.75 2.05 -13.45
N SER A 33 -1.98 2.44 -13.79
CA SER A 33 -2.77 3.41 -13.01
C SER A 33 -3.01 2.96 -11.58
N SER A 34 -3.39 1.69 -11.40
CA SER A 34 -3.62 1.08 -10.10
C SER A 34 -2.34 1.06 -9.27
N VAL A 35 -1.25 0.51 -9.82
CA VAL A 35 0.03 0.39 -9.11
C VAL A 35 0.64 1.75 -8.79
N TRP A 36 0.52 2.72 -9.71
CA TRP A 36 0.94 4.10 -9.47
C TRP A 36 0.18 4.73 -8.29
N SER A 37 -1.14 4.59 -8.29
CA SER A 37 -2.00 5.12 -7.22
C SER A 37 -1.68 4.48 -5.87
N GLN A 38 -1.57 3.15 -5.84
CA GLN A 38 -1.21 2.42 -4.63
C GLN A 38 0.19 2.77 -4.13
N SER A 39 1.16 2.91 -5.03
CA SER A 39 2.53 3.28 -4.66
C SER A 39 2.57 4.60 -3.89
N ARG A 40 1.81 5.60 -4.34
CA ARG A 40 1.72 6.90 -3.66
C ARG A 40 0.99 6.84 -2.32
N LEU A 41 -0.09 6.04 -2.24
CA LEU A 41 -0.79 5.83 -0.98
C LEU A 41 0.10 5.15 0.05
N VAL A 42 0.80 4.09 -0.34
CA VAL A 42 1.75 3.38 0.53
C VAL A 42 2.92 4.27 0.91
N ALA A 43 3.50 5.04 -0.03
CA ALA A 43 4.56 6.00 0.29
C ALA A 43 4.10 7.01 1.35
N SER A 44 2.92 7.62 1.17
CA SER A 44 2.38 8.57 2.14
C SER A 44 2.14 7.93 3.52
N LEU A 45 1.63 6.70 3.56
CA LEU A 45 1.42 5.95 4.80
C LEU A 45 2.74 5.67 5.52
N LEU A 46 3.76 5.24 4.78
CA LEU A 46 5.08 4.95 5.32
C LEU A 46 5.79 6.22 5.82
N ASP A 47 5.66 7.33 5.09
CA ASP A 47 6.20 8.64 5.50
C ASP A 47 5.57 9.14 6.81
N GLN A 48 4.24 9.08 6.90
CA GLN A 48 3.50 9.44 8.11
C GLN A 48 3.87 8.54 9.30
N SER A 49 4.25 7.29 9.03
CA SER A 49 4.66 6.31 10.03
C SER A 49 6.17 6.36 10.34
N GLY A 50 6.95 7.14 9.59
CA GLY A 50 8.42 7.19 9.71
C GLY A 50 9.13 5.89 9.31
N ILE A 51 8.50 5.05 8.48
CA ILE A 51 9.04 3.76 8.06
C ILE A 51 9.77 3.93 6.71
N PRO A 52 11.08 3.64 6.63
CA PRO A 52 11.81 3.79 5.37
C PRO A 52 11.46 2.68 4.37
N TYR A 53 11.23 3.07 3.11
CA TYR A 53 10.69 2.17 2.07
C TYR A 53 11.54 0.91 1.82
N HIS A 54 12.88 1.06 1.83
CA HIS A 54 13.81 -0.05 1.59
C HIS A 54 13.76 -1.16 2.64
N ARG A 55 13.08 -0.95 3.78
CA ARG A 55 12.89 -1.97 4.82
C ARG A 55 11.63 -2.81 4.62
N VAL A 56 10.68 -2.33 3.82
CA VAL A 56 9.35 -2.95 3.70
C VAL A 56 9.01 -3.35 2.27
N ILE A 57 9.56 -2.67 1.27
CA ILE A 57 9.43 -3.04 -0.13
C ILE A 57 10.57 -3.98 -0.51
N GLU A 58 10.24 -5.07 -1.20
CA GLU A 58 11.26 -6.00 -1.69
C GLU A 58 12.29 -5.31 -2.61
N PRO A 59 13.58 -5.67 -2.51
CA PRO A 59 14.64 -5.04 -3.31
C PRO A 59 14.36 -5.05 -4.83
N LYS A 60 13.72 -6.12 -5.32
CA LYS A 60 13.37 -6.27 -6.75
C LYS A 60 12.24 -5.35 -7.21
N ALA A 61 11.38 -4.90 -6.30
CA ALA A 61 10.25 -4.02 -6.58
C ALA A 61 10.53 -2.55 -6.20
N LEU A 62 11.56 -2.32 -5.38
CA LEU A 62 11.91 -1.00 -4.84
C LEU A 62 12.24 0.04 -5.91
N GLU A 63 12.98 -0.33 -6.94
CA GLU A 63 13.34 0.60 -8.02
C GLU A 63 12.08 1.10 -8.76
N LEU A 64 11.21 0.16 -9.16
CA LEU A 64 9.95 0.48 -9.82
C LEU A 64 9.05 1.34 -8.92
N PHE A 65 8.98 1.02 -7.63
CA PHE A 65 8.27 1.82 -6.63
C PHE A 65 8.79 3.26 -6.59
N ILE A 66 10.11 3.46 -6.48
CA ILE A 66 10.74 4.79 -6.42
C ILE A 66 10.45 5.58 -7.70
N ILE A 67 10.51 4.94 -8.87
CA ILE A 67 10.17 5.58 -10.14
C ILE A 67 8.70 6.04 -10.12
N LEU A 68 7.76 5.17 -9.74
CA LEU A 68 6.33 5.48 -9.78
C LEU A 68 5.92 6.60 -8.81
N ILE A 69 6.50 6.67 -7.61
CA ILE A 69 6.16 7.75 -6.65
C ILE A 69 6.67 9.12 -7.12
N ASN A 70 7.77 9.15 -7.88
CA ASN A 70 8.44 10.36 -8.37
C ASN A 70 8.04 10.76 -9.80
N THR A 71 7.17 10.01 -10.46
CA THR A 71 6.72 10.28 -11.82
C THR A 71 5.23 10.59 -11.85
N GLU A 72 4.82 11.45 -12.79
CA GLU A 72 3.40 11.66 -13.06
C GLU A 72 2.81 10.46 -13.80
N LEU A 73 1.52 10.18 -13.59
CA LEU A 73 0.83 9.07 -14.24
C LEU A 73 0.87 9.16 -15.78
N SER A 74 0.76 10.37 -16.33
CA SER A 74 0.92 10.65 -17.77
C SER A 74 2.27 10.16 -18.30
N THR A 75 3.33 10.37 -17.53
CA THR A 75 4.69 9.91 -17.85
C THR A 75 4.81 8.40 -17.64
N ALA A 76 4.20 7.85 -16.59
CA ALA A 76 4.20 6.41 -16.33
C ALA A 76 3.55 5.60 -17.47
N TYR A 77 2.52 6.14 -18.14
CA TYR A 77 1.95 5.49 -19.34
C TYR A 77 2.89 5.50 -20.55
N LEU A 78 3.77 6.50 -20.67
CA LEU A 78 4.75 6.59 -21.75
C LEU A 78 5.96 5.67 -21.53
N LEU A 79 6.18 5.25 -20.28
CA LEU A 79 7.22 4.29 -19.92
C LEU A 79 6.79 2.88 -20.34
N ASN A 80 6.94 2.58 -21.63
CA ASN A 80 6.65 1.26 -22.21
C ASN A 80 7.48 0.11 -21.57
N HIS A 81 8.55 0.44 -20.85
CA HIS A 81 9.47 -0.51 -20.24
C HIS A 81 8.94 -1.25 -19.01
N PHE A 82 7.81 -0.84 -18.43
CA PHE A 82 7.23 -1.59 -17.32
C PHE A 82 6.67 -2.92 -17.83
N ASN A 83 7.33 -4.01 -17.47
CA ASN A 83 6.83 -5.35 -17.69
C ASN A 83 5.64 -5.61 -16.74
N THR A 84 4.55 -6.19 -17.26
CA THR A 84 3.36 -6.61 -16.50
C THR A 84 3.72 -7.48 -15.30
N SER A 85 4.71 -8.37 -15.43
CA SER A 85 5.17 -9.21 -14.30
C SER A 85 5.76 -8.38 -13.16
N SER A 86 6.56 -7.36 -13.46
CA SER A 86 7.14 -6.46 -12.46
C SER A 86 6.09 -5.59 -11.80
N LEU A 87 5.09 -5.12 -12.57
CA LEU A 87 3.95 -4.36 -12.04
C LEU A 87 3.11 -5.21 -11.08
N ASN A 88 2.83 -6.46 -11.43
CA ASN A 88 2.10 -7.38 -10.54
C ASN A 88 2.89 -7.68 -9.27
N ALA A 89 4.19 -7.97 -9.37
CA ALA A 89 5.04 -8.20 -8.20
C ALA A 89 5.08 -6.99 -7.25
N LEU A 90 5.13 -5.77 -7.81
CA LEU A 90 5.02 -4.55 -7.03
C LEU A 90 3.62 -4.39 -6.41
N ASN A 91 2.56 -4.66 -7.17
CA ASN A 91 1.18 -4.60 -6.66
C ASN A 91 1.00 -5.52 -5.44
N ASP A 92 1.48 -6.76 -5.51
CA ASP A 92 1.39 -7.72 -4.40
C ASP A 92 2.19 -7.25 -3.18
N ASN A 93 3.40 -6.70 -3.40
CA ASN A 93 4.21 -6.07 -2.36
C ASN A 93 3.46 -4.91 -1.69
N LEU A 94 2.83 -4.03 -2.47
CA LEU A 94 2.09 -2.87 -1.96
C LEU A 94 0.89 -3.30 -1.10
N LEU A 95 0.13 -4.29 -1.56
CA LEU A 95 -0.98 -4.87 -0.81
C LEU A 95 -0.50 -5.50 0.51
N GLN A 96 0.62 -6.23 0.48
CA GLN A 96 1.20 -6.82 1.67
C GLN A 96 1.67 -5.77 2.66
N VAL A 97 2.36 -4.72 2.21
CA VAL A 97 2.80 -3.60 3.06
C VAL A 97 1.60 -2.89 3.67
N GLN A 98 0.59 -2.57 2.88
CA GLN A 98 -0.63 -1.94 3.37
C GLN A 98 -1.32 -2.79 4.45
N SER A 99 -1.48 -4.09 4.19
CA SER A 99 -2.07 -5.04 5.14
C SER A 99 -1.26 -5.14 6.44
N ASN A 100 0.07 -5.22 6.33
CA ASN A 100 0.97 -5.30 7.48
C ASN A 100 0.92 -4.03 8.34
N VAL A 101 0.90 -2.85 7.72
CA VAL A 101 0.83 -1.58 8.45
C VAL A 101 -0.52 -1.45 9.17
N ILE A 102 -1.64 -1.71 8.47
CA ILE A 102 -2.98 -1.68 9.07
C ILE A 102 -3.07 -2.66 10.24
N SER A 103 -2.67 -3.92 10.03
CA SER A 103 -2.72 -4.95 11.07
C SER A 103 -1.85 -4.60 12.28
N SER A 104 -0.67 -4.00 12.06
CA SER A 104 0.21 -3.57 13.14
C SER A 104 -0.40 -2.42 13.95
N LEU A 105 -1.06 -1.48 13.28
CA LEU A 105 -1.78 -0.39 13.93
C LEU A 105 -2.97 -0.91 14.75
N ASP A 106 -3.75 -1.83 14.19
CA ASP A 106 -4.88 -2.45 14.90
C ASP A 106 -4.40 -3.20 16.15
N MET A 107 -3.32 -3.98 16.03
CA MET A 107 -2.72 -4.68 17.17
C MET A 107 -2.23 -3.70 18.25
N LEU A 108 -1.58 -2.60 17.87
CA LEU A 108 -1.13 -1.57 18.79
C LEU A 108 -2.32 -0.93 19.52
N VAL A 109 -3.43 -0.66 18.82
CA VAL A 109 -4.65 -0.10 19.39
C VAL A 109 -5.29 -1.08 20.37
N VAL A 110 -5.42 -2.36 20.01
CA VAL A 110 -5.96 -3.40 20.90
C VAL A 110 -5.09 -3.57 22.15
N GLU A 111 -3.76 -3.58 21.99
CA GLU A 111 -2.84 -3.71 23.12
C GLU A 111 -2.90 -2.47 24.03
N ALA A 112 -3.01 -1.27 23.45
CA ALA A 112 -3.22 -0.03 24.18
C ALA A 112 -4.51 -0.05 25.02
N PHE A 113 -5.63 -0.51 24.46
CA PHE A 113 -6.88 -0.66 25.21
C PHE A 113 -6.77 -1.71 26.32
N SER A 114 -6.17 -2.87 26.03
CA SER A 114 -5.92 -3.92 27.03
C SER A 114 -5.06 -3.41 28.20
N TYR A 115 -4.04 -2.61 27.91
CA TYR A 115 -3.19 -1.98 28.92
C TYR A 115 -3.96 -0.98 29.78
N GLN A 116 -4.79 -0.13 29.16
CA GLN A 116 -5.67 0.80 29.87
C GLN A 116 -6.65 0.06 30.80
N ASP A 117 -7.27 -1.03 30.35
CA ASP A 117 -8.21 -1.81 31.18
C ASP A 117 -7.52 -2.53 32.34
N LYS A 118 -6.33 -3.11 32.11
CA LYS A 118 -5.52 -3.73 33.17
C LYS A 118 -5.11 -2.70 34.23
N ASN A 119 -4.72 -1.50 33.82
CA ASN A 119 -4.34 -0.43 34.75
C ASN A 119 -5.54 0.17 35.50
N ARG A 120 -6.70 0.24 34.84
CA ARG A 120 -7.96 0.56 35.50
C ARG A 120 -8.31 -0.48 36.56
N LYS A 121 -8.13 -1.78 36.31
CA LYS A 121 -8.39 -2.84 37.30
C LYS A 121 -7.43 -2.83 38.50
N LYS A 122 -6.21 -2.32 38.34
CA LYS A 122 -5.20 -2.20 39.42
C LYS A 122 -5.36 -0.98 40.33
N THR A 123 -6.34 -0.10 40.07
CA THR A 123 -6.57 1.06 40.95
C THR A 123 -7.33 0.60 42.20
N PRO A 124 -6.75 0.68 43.42
CA PRO A 124 -7.39 0.21 44.63
C PRO A 124 -8.69 0.98 44.88
N VAL A 125 -9.76 0.25 45.24
CA VAL A 125 -11.13 0.76 45.40
C VAL A 125 -11.19 1.96 46.35
N ILE A 126 -10.31 1.99 47.35
CA ILE A 126 -10.17 3.08 48.32
C ILE A 126 -9.73 4.40 47.66
N LYS A 127 -8.84 4.38 46.67
CA LYS A 127 -8.44 5.58 45.90
C LYS A 127 -9.54 6.07 44.95
N ARG A 128 -10.46 5.20 44.53
CA ARG A 128 -11.66 5.58 43.76
C ARG A 128 -12.72 6.25 44.63
N LEU A 129 -12.91 5.77 45.86
CA LEU A 129 -13.87 6.32 46.82
C LEU A 129 -13.44 7.67 47.39
N LEU A 130 -12.13 7.90 47.56
CA LEU A 130 -11.56 9.17 48.04
C LEU A 130 -11.54 10.30 47.00
N GLY A 131 -12.22 10.16 45.86
CA GLY A 131 -12.33 11.23 44.87
C GLY A 131 -11.01 11.65 44.21
N GLN A 132 -9.89 10.96 44.48
CA GLN A 132 -8.63 11.09 43.74
C GLN A 132 -8.75 10.41 42.38
N HIS A 133 -9.76 10.80 41.61
CA HIS A 133 -9.66 10.75 40.17
C HIS A 133 -8.50 11.69 39.82
N HIS A 134 -7.33 11.11 39.54
CA HIS A 134 -6.43 11.72 38.56
C HIS A 134 -7.29 11.88 37.31
N ARG A 135 -7.95 13.03 37.17
CA ARG A 135 -8.67 13.41 35.96
C ARG A 135 -7.65 13.17 34.87
N TRP A 136 -7.91 12.16 34.05
CA TRP A 136 -7.15 11.96 32.84
C TRP A 136 -7.20 13.30 32.14
N LYS A 137 -6.08 14.04 32.10
CA LYS A 137 -5.98 15.15 31.17
C LYS A 137 -6.00 14.48 29.81
N HIS A 138 -7.21 14.32 29.27
CA HIS A 138 -7.54 13.62 28.03
C HIS A 138 -7.00 14.42 26.84
N CYS A 139 -5.73 14.82 26.86
CA CYS A 139 -5.05 15.29 25.66
C CYS A 139 -4.39 14.07 25.00
N ALA A 140 -4.34 14.09 23.66
CA ALA A 140 -3.72 13.02 22.87
C ALA A 140 -2.29 12.71 23.33
N LYS A 141 -1.53 13.74 23.72
CA LYS A 141 -0.16 13.61 24.25
C LYS A 141 -0.08 12.71 25.48
N SER A 142 -0.95 12.88 26.49
CA SER A 142 -0.89 12.06 27.70
C SER A 142 -1.27 10.60 27.45
N ARG A 143 -2.17 10.36 26.49
CA ARG A 143 -2.54 9.01 26.03
C ARG A 143 -1.39 8.35 25.27
N PHE A 144 -0.73 9.09 24.40
CA PHE A 144 0.44 8.60 23.67
C PHE A 144 1.57 8.20 24.62
N GLU A 145 1.99 9.10 25.52
CA GLU A 145 3.11 8.85 26.44
C GLU A 145 2.83 7.70 27.42
N ARG A 146 1.62 7.61 27.99
CA ARG A 146 1.33 6.64 29.07
C ARG A 146 0.80 5.29 28.60
N VAL A 147 0.33 5.19 27.35
CA VAL A 147 -0.28 3.96 26.83
C VAL A 147 0.50 3.47 25.62
N ILE A 148 0.61 4.30 24.57
CA ILE A 148 1.25 3.89 23.32
C ILE A 148 2.76 3.69 23.52
N CYS A 149 3.45 4.65 24.13
CA CYS A 149 4.91 4.57 24.36
C CYS A 149 5.27 3.36 25.24
N THR A 150 4.51 3.11 26.31
CA THR A 150 4.77 1.98 27.22
C THR A 150 4.54 0.62 26.56
N VAL A 151 3.61 0.53 25.61
CA VAL A 151 3.40 -0.68 24.80
C VAL A 151 4.55 -0.86 23.82
N LEU A 152 4.94 0.20 23.11
CA LEU A 152 6.07 0.17 22.19
C LEU A 152 7.38 -0.22 22.89
N GLU A 153 7.70 0.39 24.03
CA GLU A 153 8.88 0.05 24.85
C GLU A 153 8.87 -1.42 25.26
N LYS A 154 7.73 -1.96 25.72
CA LYS A 154 7.63 -3.37 26.08
C LYS A 154 7.87 -4.31 24.90
N ASN A 155 7.32 -3.98 23.73
CA ASN A 155 7.51 -4.79 22.54
C ASN A 155 8.96 -4.71 22.04
N PHE A 156 9.60 -3.54 22.17
CA PHE A 156 11.01 -3.37 21.84
C PHE A 156 11.94 -4.16 22.79
N ILE A 157 11.63 -4.19 24.08
CA ILE A 157 12.41 -4.98 25.06
C ILE A 157 12.27 -6.48 24.77
N LYS A 158 11.07 -6.98 24.45
CA LYS A 158 10.83 -8.40 24.10
C LYS A 158 11.51 -8.86 22.82
N LEU A 159 11.80 -7.95 21.89
CA LEU A 159 12.48 -8.28 20.63
C LEU A 159 14.00 -8.31 20.77
N ASN A 160 14.55 -7.72 21.83
CA ASN A 160 16.00 -7.58 22.06
C ASN A 160 16.51 -8.40 23.27
N TYR A 161 15.66 -9.19 23.91
CA TYR A 161 15.96 -10.12 25.01
C TYR A 161 15.17 -11.41 24.82
#